data_AF-A0AAW2IJS1-F1
#
_entry.id   AF-A0AAW2IJS1-F1
#
_cell.length_a   1.000
_cell.length_b   1.000
_cell.length_c   1.000
_cell.angle_alpha   90.00
_cell.angle_beta   90.00
_cell.angle_gamma   90.00
#
_symmetry.space_group_name_H-M   'P 1'
#
loop_
_entity.id
_entity.type
_entity.pdbx_description
1 polymer ?
#
loop_
_entity_poly.entity_id
_entity_poly.type
_entity_poly.pdbx_seq_one_letter_code
_entity_poly.pdbx_strand_id
1 'polypeptide(L)'
;MDSWPKVSDGYASNLACCVDMTELWMHGMKNYDCHVFMRLILHAALTEVSLLFQTICSIMLDVHKLHELENTVAIIMYNLEKIFLPTFFDSMKHLIVHLPYEARLGGPV
;
A
#
# COMPACT_ATOMS: atom_id res chain seq x y z
N MET A 1 1.51 12.76 8.47
CA MET A 1 0.07 12.87 8.79
C MET A 1 -0.62 13.49 7.58
N ASP A 2 -1.65 12.80 7.08
CA ASP A 2 -2.70 13.26 6.15
C ASP A 2 -2.37 13.52 4.67
N SER A 3 -1.76 12.54 4.00
CA SER A 3 -1.70 12.52 2.52
C SER A 3 -2.62 11.44 1.92
N TRP A 4 -3.83 11.28 2.45
CA TRP A 4 -4.87 10.50 1.78
C TRP A 4 -5.71 11.43 0.90
N PRO A 5 -6.06 11.02 -0.34
CA PRO A 5 -7.01 11.77 -1.15
C PRO A 5 -8.31 11.94 -0.37
N LYS A 6 -8.73 13.18 -0.15
CA LYS A 6 -9.98 13.49 0.56
C LYS A 6 -11.13 13.01 -0.32
N VAL A 7 -11.67 11.86 0.02
CA VAL A 7 -12.86 11.31 -0.62
C VAL A 7 -14.04 12.20 -0.20
N SER A 8 -14.88 12.64 -1.13
CA SER A 8 -16.07 13.40 -0.75
C SER A 8 -16.97 12.55 0.14
N ASP A 9 -17.47 13.11 1.24
CA ASP A 9 -18.30 12.36 2.21
C ASP A 9 -19.48 11.65 1.53
N GLY A 10 -20.02 12.23 0.45
CA GLY A 10 -21.06 11.61 -0.38
C GLY A 10 -20.61 10.35 -1.13
N TYR A 11 -19.37 10.29 -1.62
CA TYR A 11 -18.83 9.09 -2.28
C TYR A 11 -18.51 7.99 -1.27
N ALA A 12 -17.92 8.34 -0.12
CA ALA A 12 -17.64 7.39 0.96
C ALA A 12 -18.93 6.77 1.53
N SER A 13 -19.99 7.57 1.67
CA SER A 13 -21.31 7.11 2.11
C SER A 13 -21.96 6.14 1.11
N ASN A 14 -21.80 6.40 -0.20
CA ASN A 14 -22.30 5.49 -1.24
C ASN A 14 -21.57 4.15 -1.25
N LEU A 15 -20.25 4.15 -1.02
CA LEU A 15 -19.47 2.90 -0.89
C LEU A 15 -19.88 2.10 0.34
N ALA A 16 -20.09 2.75 1.49
CA ALA A 16 -20.48 2.08 2.73
C ALA A 16 -21.83 1.34 2.59
N CYS A 17 -22.79 1.93 1.87
CA CYS A 17 -24.08 1.29 1.57
C CYS A 17 -23.96 0.09 0.62
N CYS A 18 -22.86 -0.04 -0.11
CA CYS A 18 -22.61 -1.12 -1.05
C CYS A 18 -21.91 -2.34 -0.41
N VAL A 19 -21.53 -2.28 0.88
CA VAL A 19 -20.76 -3.35 1.54
C VAL A 19 -21.68 -4.23 2.39
N ASP A 20 -21.72 -5.52 2.09
CA ASP A 20 -22.29 -6.53 2.98
C ASP A 20 -21.20 -7.00 3.97
N MET A 21 -21.40 -6.70 5.26
CA MET A 21 -20.44 -7.07 6.32
C MET A 21 -20.54 -8.54 6.74
N THR A 22 -21.59 -9.25 6.34
CA THR A 22 -21.82 -10.67 6.64
C THR A 22 -21.11 -11.55 5.62
N GLU A 23 -21.23 -11.21 4.34
CA GLU A 23 -20.59 -11.96 3.25
C GLU A 23 -19.23 -11.36 2.82
N LEU A 24 -18.89 -10.16 3.29
CA LEU A 24 -17.70 -9.38 2.90
C LEU A 24 -17.67 -9.03 1.40
N TRP A 25 -18.85 -8.87 0.80
CA TRP A 25 -19.02 -8.62 -0.64
C TRP A 25 -19.55 -7.22 -0.90
N MET A 26 -19.13 -6.64 -2.03
CA MET A 26 -19.64 -5.36 -2.48
C MET A 26 -20.73 -5.57 -3.54
N HIS A 27 -21.92 -5.04 -3.31
CA HIS A 27 -23.08 -5.11 -4.20
C HIS A 27 -23.58 -3.69 -4.54
N GLY A 28 -24.18 -3.52 -5.72
CA GLY A 28 -24.93 -2.31 -6.07
C GLY A 28 -24.09 -1.13 -6.55
N MET A 29 -22.78 -1.31 -6.75
CA MET A 29 -21.91 -0.29 -7.33
C MET A 29 -22.17 -0.12 -8.83
N LYS A 30 -22.28 1.13 -9.31
CA LYS A 30 -22.31 1.40 -10.75
C LYS A 30 -20.92 1.22 -11.34
N ASN A 31 -20.84 0.93 -12.63
CA ASN A 31 -19.56 0.73 -13.34
C ASN A 31 -18.57 1.90 -13.12
N TYR A 32 -19.06 3.14 -13.17
CA TYR A 32 -18.23 4.32 -12.88
C TYR A 32 -17.64 4.28 -11.46
N ASP A 33 -18.44 3.95 -10.46
CA ASP A 33 -18.02 3.89 -9.06
C ASP A 33 -16.98 2.78 -8.86
N CYS A 34 -17.15 1.62 -9.51
CA CYS A 34 -16.16 0.53 -9.51
C CYS A 34 -14.82 0.98 -10.10
N HIS A 35 -14.83 1.70 -11.23
CA HIS A 35 -13.61 2.20 -11.85
C HIS A 35 -12.88 3.21 -10.96
N VAL A 36 -13.61 4.13 -10.32
CA VAL A 36 -13.04 5.08 -9.37
C VAL A 36 -12.47 4.34 -8.15
N PHE A 37 -13.19 3.36 -7.61
CA PHE A 37 -12.77 2.56 -6.46
C PHE A 37 -11.50 1.75 -6.74
N MET A 38 -11.46 1.02 -7.87
CA MET A 38 -10.25 0.30 -8.29
C MET A 38 -9.07 1.25 -8.50
N ARG A 39 -9.31 2.45 -9.06
CA ARG A 39 -8.26 3.47 -9.22
C ARG A 39 -7.75 3.97 -7.87
N LEU A 40 -8.62 4.16 -6.87
CA LEU A 40 -8.24 4.55 -5.52
C LEU A 40 -7.41 3.48 -4.83
N ILE A 41 -7.83 2.21 -4.91
CA ILE A 41 -7.08 1.07 -4.37
C ILE A 41 -5.68 0.99 -5.00
N LEU A 42 -5.62 1.05 -6.34
CA LEU A 42 -4.35 0.99 -7.06
C LEU A 42 -3.45 2.18 -6.68
N HIS A 43 -4.02 3.38 -6.58
CA HIS A 43 -3.27 4.58 -6.19
C HIS A 43 -2.73 4.48 -4.76
N ALA A 44 -3.51 3.96 -3.81
CA ALA A 44 -3.08 3.75 -2.43
C ALA A 44 -1.91 2.75 -2.37
N ALA A 45 -2.06 1.60 -3.04
CA ALA A 45 -1.00 0.60 -3.14
C ALA A 45 0.29 1.15 -3.76
N LEU A 46 0.19 1.86 -4.88
CA LEU A 46 1.35 2.46 -5.54
C LEU A 46 2.03 3.51 -4.67
N THR A 47 1.25 4.27 -3.89
CA THR A 47 1.79 5.26 -2.95
C THR A 47 2.61 4.60 -1.85
N GLU A 48 2.09 3.53 -1.23
CA GLU A 48 2.82 2.80 -0.19
C GLU A 48 4.14 2.22 -0.72
N VAL A 49 4.10 1.56 -1.89
CA VAL A 49 5.29 1.01 -2.54
C VAL A 49 6.28 2.11 -2.92
N SER A 50 5.80 3.24 -3.46
CA SER A 50 6.65 4.36 -3.84
C SER A 50 7.36 4.99 -2.64
N LEU A 51 6.69 5.12 -1.50
CA LEU A 51 7.29 5.65 -0.27
C LEU A 51 8.39 4.72 0.28
N LEU A 52 8.18 3.41 0.19
CA LEU A 52 9.19 2.42 0.54
C LEU A 52 10.45 2.62 -0.32
N PHE A 53 10.30 2.66 -1.65
CA PHE A 53 11.45 2.86 -2.55
C PHE A 53 12.09 4.24 -2.40
N GLN A 54 11.32 5.30 -2.17
CA GLN A 54 11.88 6.63 -1.91
C GLN A 54 12.76 6.66 -0.65
N THR A 55 12.37 5.90 0.38
CA THR A 55 13.14 5.82 1.63
C THR A 55 14.46 5.06 1.40
N ILE A 56 14.42 3.98 0.63
CA ILE A 56 15.59 3.10 0.40
C ILE A 56 16.52 3.64 -0.69
N CYS A 57 15.99 4.36 -1.69
CA CYS A 57 16.77 4.99 -2.76
C CYS A 57 17.11 6.45 -2.44
N SER A 58 16.94 6.89 -1.19
CA SER A 58 17.28 8.26 -0.81
C SER A 58 18.79 8.47 -0.87
N ILE A 59 19.21 9.61 -1.42
CA ILE A 59 20.62 10.03 -1.48
C ILE A 59 21.25 10.09 -0.08
N MET A 60 20.45 10.44 0.93
CA MET A 60 20.86 10.38 2.33
C MET A 60 20.00 9.34 3.05
N LEU A 61 20.59 8.17 3.30
CA LEU A 61 19.95 7.14 4.11
C LEU A 61 19.98 7.53 5.58
N ASP A 62 18.80 7.78 6.13
CA ASP A 62 18.59 7.95 7.56
C ASP A 62 18.44 6.58 8.22
N VAL A 63 19.44 6.18 9.01
CA VAL A 63 19.48 4.88 9.71
C VAL A 63 18.26 4.69 10.61
N HIS A 64 17.73 5.76 11.21
CA HIS A 64 16.54 5.67 12.05
C HIS A 64 15.30 5.35 11.19
N LYS A 65 15.16 5.99 10.03
CA LYS A 65 14.06 5.70 9.09
C LYS A 65 14.17 4.30 8.50
N LEU A 66 15.38 3.80 8.23
CA LEU A 66 15.58 2.43 7.78
C LEU A 66 15.22 1.41 8.87
N HIS A 67 15.58 1.69 10.12
CA HIS A 67 15.18 0.84 11.24
C HIS A 67 13.65 0.83 11.45
N GLU A 68 12.98 1.97 11.29
CA GLU A 68 11.52 2.03 11.29
C GLU A 68 10.91 1.28 10.08
N LEU A 69 11.54 1.40 8.91
CA LEU A 69 11.11 0.71 7.69
C LEU A 69 11.26 -0.81 7.81
N GLU A 70 12.32 -1.33 8.44
CA GLU A 70 12.47 -2.76 8.72
C GLU A 70 11.32 -3.33 9.56
N ASN A 71 10.79 -2.54 10.49
CA ASN A 71 9.68 -2.95 11.34
C ASN A 71 8.32 -2.81 10.63
N THR A 72 8.21 -1.91 9.66
CA THR A 72 6.95 -1.59 8.97
C THR A 72 6.80 -2.24 7.61
N VAL A 73 7.89 -2.68 6.96
CA VAL A 73 7.89 -3.27 5.62
C VAL A 73 7.03 -4.54 5.54
N ALA A 74 7.06 -5.39 6.57
CA ALA A 74 6.21 -6.57 6.63
C ALA A 74 4.72 -6.22 6.65
N ILE A 75 4.35 -5.12 7.33
CA ILE A 75 2.98 -4.62 7.40
C ILE A 75 2.54 -4.05 6.05
N ILE A 76 3.42 -3.27 5.38
CA ILE A 76 3.16 -2.73 4.03
C ILE A 76 2.94 -3.89 3.05
N MET A 77 3.82 -4.90 3.06
CA MET A 77 3.67 -6.08 2.20
C MET A 77 2.37 -6.84 2.48
N TYR A 78 2.01 -7.02 3.74
CA TYR A 78 0.74 -7.65 4.13
C TYR A 78 -0.48 -6.87 3.64
N ASN A 79 -0.46 -5.54 3.71
CA ASN A 79 -1.55 -4.70 3.19
C ASN A 79 -1.67 -4.81 1.66
N LEU A 80 -0.55 -4.91 0.95
CA LEU A 80 -0.54 -5.12 -0.49
C LEU A 80 -1.07 -6.52 -0.85
N GLU A 81 -0.71 -7.57 -0.11
CA GLU A 81 -1.23 -8.92 -0.34
C GLU A 81 -2.74 -9.06 -0.15
N LYS A 82 -3.36 -8.21 0.68
CA LYS A 82 -4.82 -8.16 0.81
C LYS A 82 -5.51 -7.61 -0.45
N ILE A 83 -4.79 -6.81 -1.22
CA ILE A 83 -5.31 -6.09 -2.38
C ILE A 83 -4.99 -6.84 -3.68
N PHE A 84 -3.77 -7.37 -3.80
CA PHE A 84 -3.29 -8.06 -4.99
C PHE A 84 -3.36 -9.58 -4.82
N LEU A 85 -3.44 -10.29 -5.95
CA LEU A 85 -3.39 -11.74 -5.94
C LEU A 85 -2.09 -12.23 -5.27
N PRO A 86 -2.11 -13.36 -4.53
CA PRO A 86 -0.93 -13.90 -3.86
C PRO A 86 0.29 -14.04 -4.79
N THR A 87 0.04 -14.38 -6.05
CA THR A 87 1.05 -14.57 -7.10
C THR A 87 1.70 -13.29 -7.60
N PHE A 88 1.13 -12.11 -7.32
CA PHE A 88 1.64 -10.83 -7.84
C PHE A 88 3.00 -10.46 -7.24
N PHE A 89 3.32 -10.94 -6.03
CA PHE A 89 4.57 -10.60 -5.34
C PHE A 89 5.42 -11.81 -4.93
N ASP A 90 5.15 -13.03 -5.41
CA ASP A 90 5.84 -14.23 -4.88
C ASP A 90 7.37 -14.15 -4.97
N SER A 91 7.94 -13.53 -6.01
CA SER A 91 9.38 -13.25 -6.09
C SER A 91 9.80 -11.94 -5.41
N MET A 92 8.92 -10.93 -5.38
CA MET A 92 9.23 -9.60 -4.83
C MET A 92 9.13 -9.52 -3.30
N LYS A 93 8.37 -10.41 -2.64
CA LYS A 93 8.14 -10.38 -1.18
C LYS A 93 9.43 -10.50 -0.38
N HIS A 94 10.21 -11.53 -0.65
CA HIS A 94 11.48 -11.75 0.04
C HIS A 94 12.44 -10.58 -0.19
N LEU A 95 12.52 -10.09 -1.44
CA LEU A 95 13.39 -8.99 -1.80
C LEU A 95 13.01 -7.70 -1.06
N ILE A 96 11.73 -7.32 -1.08
CA ILE A 96 11.26 -6.06 -0.47
C ILE A 96 11.42 -6.08 1.06
N VAL A 97 11.19 -7.23 1.71
CA VAL A 97 11.32 -7.34 3.18
C VAL A 97 12.78 -7.24 3.65
N HIS A 98 13.73 -7.77 2.88
CA HIS A 98 15.16 -7.70 3.24
C HIS A 98 15.83 -6.39 2.83
N LEU A 99 15.26 -5.66 1.86
CA LEU A 99 15.82 -4.44 1.30
C LEU A 99 16.20 -3.35 2.32
N PRO A 100 15.35 -3.03 3.33
CA PRO A 100 15.71 -2.03 4.35
C PRO A 100 16.92 -2.44 5.20
N TYR A 101 17.01 -3.72 5.55
CA TYR A 101 18.14 -4.30 6.29
C TYR A 101 19.43 -4.23 5.47
N GLU A 102 19.36 -4.62 4.20
CA GLU A 102 20.50 -4.55 3.28
C GLU A 102 20.95 -3.10 3.06
N ALA A 103 20.03 -2.17 2.88
CA ALA A 103 20.33 -0.75 2.72
C ALA A 103 21.00 -0.14 3.98
N ARG A 104 20.59 -0.58 5.18
CA ARG A 104 21.22 -0.14 6.42
C ARG A 104 22.66 -0.64 6.54
N LEU A 105 22.94 -1.87 6.10
CA LEU A 105 24.29 -2.45 6.14
C LEU A 105 25.20 -1.92 5.02
N GLY A 106 24.65 -1.74 3.81
CA GLY A 106 25.40 -1.35 2.62
C GLY A 106 25.63 0.15 2.50
N GLY A 107 24.81 0.98 3.16
CA GLY A 107 24.81 2.42 2.96
C GLY A 107 24.10 2.84 1.67
N PRO A 108 24.01 4.16 1.39
CA PRO A 108 23.40 4.67 0.16
C PRO A 108 24.11 4.08 -1.05
N VAL A 109 23.35 3.53 -2.00
CA VAL A 109 23.87 3.03 -3.28
C VAL A 109 24.34 4.19 -4.17
#